data_AF-A0AAV0G2M9-F1
#
_entry.id   AF-A0AAV0G2M9-F1
#
_cell.length_a   1.000
_cell.length_b   1.000
_cell.length_c   1.000
_cell.angle_alpha   90.00
_cell.angle_beta   90.00
_cell.angle_gamma   90.00
#
_symmetry.space_group_name_H-M   'P 1'
#
loop_
_entity.id
_entity.type
_entity.pdbx_description
1 polymer ?
#
loop_
_entity_poly.entity_id
_entity_poly.type
_entity_poly.pdbx_seq_one_letter_code
_entity_poly.pdbx_strand_id
1 'polypeptide(L)'
;MKWFLAINLHTVTRTHTLVPNGYQIKQQRVKDAFIHAWSGYKNDAKGYDELMPLSHKGVDGLGGLGATVVDALDTAMIMGLHEIVQEAGSWIGSHLPERVNNKGQVNLFETTIRVLGGLLSAYHLSGGEQGGNPLLKGPRLPLINALMF
;
A
#
# COMPACT_ATOMS: atom_id res chain seq x y z
N MET A 1 4.73 -65.64 -26.13
CA MET A 1 3.67 -64.88 -26.83
C MET A 1 3.33 -63.64 -26.01
N LYS A 2 3.06 -62.51 -26.70
CA LYS A 2 2.88 -61.11 -26.21
C LYS A 2 4.21 -60.36 -26.01
N TRP A 3 4.79 -59.79 -27.07
CA TRP A 3 4.41 -58.63 -27.92
C TRP A 3 4.62 -57.28 -27.19
N PHE A 4 5.68 -56.55 -27.61
CA PHE A 4 5.83 -55.08 -27.80
C PHE A 4 5.28 -54.10 -26.72
N LEU A 5 5.80 -52.91 -26.43
CA LEU A 5 6.76 -52.00 -27.04
C LEU A 5 7.12 -50.92 -26.00
N ALA A 6 8.32 -50.36 -26.15
CA ALA A 6 8.74 -49.13 -25.50
C ALA A 6 7.80 -47.96 -25.84
N ILE A 7 7.40 -47.17 -24.84
CA ILE A 7 6.98 -45.79 -25.04
C ILE A 7 7.73 -44.94 -24.02
N ASN A 8 8.79 -44.31 -24.53
CA ASN A 8 9.44 -43.15 -23.94
C ASN A 8 8.37 -42.10 -23.64
N LEU A 9 8.07 -41.87 -22.36
CA LEU A 9 7.32 -40.70 -21.94
C LEU A 9 8.20 -39.47 -22.21
N HIS A 10 8.07 -38.92 -23.41
CA HIS A 10 8.53 -37.57 -23.70
C HIS A 10 7.91 -36.65 -22.64
N THR A 11 8.79 -35.97 -21.92
CA THR A 11 8.51 -34.74 -21.21
C THR A 11 7.69 -33.84 -22.12
N VAL A 12 6.38 -33.79 -21.90
CA VAL A 12 5.54 -32.73 -22.42
C VAL A 12 5.92 -31.49 -21.62
N THR A 13 6.97 -30.81 -22.05
CA THR A 13 7.27 -29.46 -21.60
C THR A 13 6.16 -28.58 -22.17
N ARG A 14 5.04 -28.47 -21.44
CA ARG A 14 4.06 -27.39 -21.69
C ARG A 14 4.82 -26.09 -21.49
N THR A 15 5.25 -25.48 -22.58
CA THR A 15 5.55 -24.05 -22.62
C THR A 15 4.24 -23.32 -22.41
N HIS A 16 3.83 -23.19 -21.14
CA HIS A 16 2.80 -22.24 -20.75
C HIS A 16 3.42 -20.85 -20.96
N THR A 17 3.36 -20.34 -22.19
CA THR A 17 3.56 -18.92 -22.43
C THR A 17 2.61 -18.19 -21.48
N LEU A 18 3.18 -17.44 -20.53
CA LEU A 18 2.44 -16.65 -19.56
C LEU A 18 1.84 -15.44 -20.27
N VAL A 19 0.91 -15.67 -21.21
CA VAL A 19 0.07 -14.59 -21.71
C VAL A 19 -0.74 -14.11 -20.51
N PRO A 20 -0.58 -12.84 -20.08
CA PRO A 20 -1.28 -12.40 -18.91
C PRO A 20 -2.77 -12.54 -19.16
N ASN A 21 -3.48 -13.24 -18.26
CA ASN A 21 -4.92 -13.34 -18.42
C ASN A 21 -5.53 -11.93 -18.33
N GLY A 22 -6.75 -11.75 -18.85
CA GLY A 22 -7.38 -10.43 -18.86
C GLY A 22 -7.47 -9.75 -17.49
N TYR A 23 -7.46 -10.52 -16.39
CA TYR A 23 -7.44 -9.98 -15.02
C TYR A 23 -6.07 -9.40 -14.63
N GLN A 24 -4.96 -10.04 -15.02
CA GLN A 24 -3.61 -9.53 -14.75
C GLN A 24 -3.36 -8.19 -15.47
N ILE A 25 -3.86 -8.05 -16.69
CA ILE A 25 -3.80 -6.77 -17.43
C ILE A 25 -4.60 -5.68 -16.69
N LYS A 26 -5.81 -6.02 -16.22
CA LYS A 26 -6.65 -5.07 -15.45
C LYS A 26 -6.01 -4.70 -14.11
N GLN A 27 -5.44 -5.67 -13.39
CA GLN A 27 -4.72 -5.44 -12.14
C GLN A 27 -3.55 -4.48 -12.36
N GLN A 28 -2.77 -4.68 -13.42
CA GLN A 28 -1.66 -3.78 -13.75
C GLN A 28 -2.16 -2.36 -14.03
N ARG A 29 -3.25 -2.21 -14.80
CA ARG A 29 -3.84 -0.88 -15.08
C ARG A 29 -4.32 -0.17 -13.81
N VAL A 30 -4.87 -0.90 -12.84
CA VAL A 30 -5.26 -0.33 -11.54
C VAL A 30 -4.04 0.14 -10.76
N LYS A 31 -2.96 -0.67 -10.76
CA LYS A 31 -1.68 -0.30 -10.15
C LYS A 31 -1.09 0.97 -10.80
N ASP A 32 -1.11 1.05 -12.13
CA ASP A 32 -0.61 2.23 -12.87
C ASP A 32 -1.44 3.48 -12.54
N ALA A 33 -2.76 3.36 -12.44
CA ALA A 33 -3.65 4.45 -12.04
C ALA A 33 -3.38 4.92 -10.61
N PHE A 34 -3.10 4.00 -9.67
CA PHE A 34 -2.72 4.33 -8.31
C PHE A 34 -1.38 5.10 -8.27
N ILE A 35 -0.36 4.65 -9.01
CA ILE A 35 0.93 5.35 -9.11
C ILE A 35 0.74 6.76 -9.67
N HIS A 36 -0.09 6.91 -10.70
CA HIS A 36 -0.41 8.22 -11.28
C HIS A 36 -1.08 9.14 -10.25
N ALA A 37 -2.09 8.64 -9.53
CA ALA A 37 -2.80 9.40 -8.50
C ALA A 37 -1.87 9.79 -7.34
N TRP A 38 -1.04 8.86 -6.86
CA TRP A 38 -0.04 9.14 -5.82
C TRP A 38 0.95 10.22 -6.25
N SER A 39 1.42 10.17 -7.50
CA SER A 39 2.34 11.18 -8.04
C SER A 39 1.71 12.59 -8.02
N GLY A 40 0.45 12.72 -8.45
CA GLY A 40 -0.28 13.99 -8.36
C GLY A 40 -0.44 14.47 -6.92
N TYR A 41 -0.86 13.58 -6.01
CA TYR A 41 -1.00 13.91 -4.59
C TYR A 41 0.32 14.37 -3.98
N LYS A 42 1.41 13.64 -4.24
CA LYS A 42 2.74 13.97 -3.75
C LYS A 42 3.22 15.35 -4.21
N ASN A 43 2.94 15.72 -5.45
CA ASN A 43 3.43 16.97 -6.02
C ASN A 43 2.65 18.18 -5.50
N ASP A 44 1.32 18.04 -5.37
CA ASP A 44 0.43 19.20 -5.20
C ASP A 44 -0.27 19.26 -3.83
N ALA A 45 -0.27 18.16 -3.08
CA ALA A 45 -1.08 18.01 -1.85
C ALA A 45 -0.37 17.21 -0.74
N LYS A 46 0.94 17.01 -0.79
CA LYS A 46 1.67 16.21 0.20
C LYS A 46 1.42 16.70 1.63
N GLY A 47 0.83 15.83 2.44
CA GLY A 47 0.51 16.09 3.83
C GLY A 47 -0.80 16.86 4.06
N TYR A 48 -1.54 17.20 3.02
CA TYR A 48 -2.95 17.58 3.13
C TYR A 48 -3.83 16.34 3.17
N ASP A 49 -5.05 16.47 3.65
CA ASP A 49 -5.99 15.35 3.67
C ASP A 49 -6.34 14.87 2.26
N GLU A 50 -6.55 15.80 1.32
CA GLU A 50 -7.04 15.50 -0.02
C GLU A 50 -6.36 16.37 -1.09
N LEU A 51 -6.31 15.85 -2.33
CA LEU A 51 -5.91 16.59 -3.53
C LEU A 51 -7.14 17.11 -4.27
N MET A 52 -7.11 18.38 -4.68
CA MET A 52 -7.98 18.95 -5.69
C MET A 52 -7.30 18.90 -7.07
N PRO A 53 -7.57 17.88 -7.90
CA PRO A 53 -6.74 17.56 -9.07
C PRO A 53 -6.84 18.59 -10.20
N LEU A 54 -7.98 19.29 -10.34
CA LEU A 54 -8.16 20.32 -11.37
C LEU A 54 -7.43 21.61 -11.03
N SER A 55 -7.27 21.92 -9.74
CA SER A 55 -6.66 23.15 -9.27
C SER A 55 -5.24 22.98 -8.75
N HIS A 56 -4.73 21.75 -8.68
CA HIS A 56 -3.42 21.41 -8.11
C HIS A 56 -3.22 21.98 -6.70
N LYS A 57 -4.18 21.74 -5.81
CA LYS A 57 -4.15 22.22 -4.42
C LYS A 57 -4.49 21.10 -3.45
N GLY A 58 -3.81 21.07 -2.31
CA GLY A 58 -4.22 20.28 -1.16
C GLY A 58 -5.28 20.98 -0.30
N VAL A 59 -6.16 20.20 0.32
CA VAL A 59 -7.17 20.69 1.27
C VAL A 59 -7.26 19.78 2.50
N ASP A 60 -7.58 20.37 3.64
CA ASP A 60 -7.76 19.68 4.93
C ASP A 60 -9.24 19.55 5.29
N GLY A 61 -9.96 18.69 4.57
CA GLY A 61 -11.39 18.42 4.81
C GLY A 61 -11.68 17.43 5.94
N LEU A 62 -10.65 16.70 6.42
CA LEU A 62 -10.78 15.52 7.27
C LEU A 62 -10.00 15.64 8.59
N GLY A 63 -9.74 16.88 9.03
CA GLY A 63 -9.04 17.19 10.28
C GLY A 63 -7.57 17.58 10.11
N GLY A 64 -7.05 17.61 8.89
CA GLY A 64 -5.69 17.99 8.53
C GLY A 64 -4.63 17.04 9.10
N LEU A 65 -4.95 15.76 9.14
CA LEU A 65 -4.06 14.69 9.62
C LEU A 65 -3.29 14.02 8.47
N GLY A 66 -3.55 14.41 7.22
CA GLY A 66 -2.94 13.81 6.04
C GLY A 66 -3.62 12.49 5.69
N ALA A 67 -4.96 12.47 5.70
CA ALA A 67 -5.78 11.28 5.45
C ALA A 67 -5.31 10.46 4.23
N THR A 68 -5.06 11.10 3.08
CA THR A 68 -4.60 10.40 1.87
C THR A 68 -3.24 9.69 2.06
N VAL A 69 -2.29 10.22 2.83
CA VAL A 69 -1.01 9.52 3.07
C VAL A 69 -1.23 8.24 3.86
N VAL A 70 -2.11 8.29 4.86
CA VAL A 70 -2.41 7.15 5.73
C VAL A 70 -3.19 6.08 4.94
N ASP A 71 -4.25 6.48 4.25
CA ASP A 71 -5.10 5.59 3.45
C ASP A 71 -4.34 4.96 2.26
N ALA A 72 -3.33 5.65 1.71
CA ALA A 72 -2.53 5.11 0.60
C ALA A 72 -1.50 4.06 1.03
N LEU A 73 -1.11 4.03 2.30
CA LEU A 73 0.01 3.21 2.77
C LEU A 73 -0.27 1.71 2.63
N ASP A 74 -1.37 1.23 3.17
CA ASP A 74 -1.71 -0.20 3.15
C ASP A 74 -2.01 -0.69 1.72
N THR A 75 -2.65 0.14 0.91
CA THR A 75 -2.91 -0.09 -0.51
C THR A 75 -1.60 -0.24 -1.28
N ALA A 76 -0.64 0.66 -1.05
CA ALA A 76 0.69 0.57 -1.65
C ALA A 76 1.45 -0.69 -1.19
N MET A 77 1.28 -1.12 0.06
CA MET A 77 1.85 -2.38 0.57
C MET A 77 1.27 -3.60 -0.15
N ILE A 78 -0.06 -3.67 -0.29
CA ILE A 78 -0.75 -4.75 -1.01
C ILE A 78 -0.30 -4.81 -2.48
N MET A 79 -0.09 -3.65 -3.12
CA MET A 79 0.37 -3.56 -4.50
C MET A 79 1.88 -3.80 -4.68
N GLY A 80 2.65 -3.93 -3.60
CA GLY A 80 4.11 -4.09 -3.65
C GLY A 80 4.85 -2.84 -4.16
N LEU A 81 4.34 -1.64 -3.86
CA LEU A 81 4.89 -0.34 -4.28
C LEU A 81 5.86 0.20 -3.24
N HIS A 82 7.02 -0.42 -3.11
CA HIS A 82 7.97 -0.18 -2.01
C HIS A 82 8.41 1.28 -1.84
N GLU A 83 8.60 2.03 -2.94
CA GLU A 83 8.99 3.45 -2.87
C GLU A 83 7.90 4.31 -2.23
N ILE A 84 6.63 4.09 -2.64
CA ILE A 84 5.47 4.79 -2.07
C ILE A 84 5.30 4.43 -0.60
N VAL A 85 5.49 3.15 -0.25
CA VAL A 85 5.41 2.67 1.14
C VAL A 85 6.46 3.34 2.03
N GLN A 86 7.70 3.48 1.56
CA GLN A 86 8.75 4.19 2.29
C GLN A 86 8.43 5.68 2.44
N GLU A 87 7.98 6.32 1.36
CA GLU A 87 7.65 7.74 1.38
C GLU A 87 6.50 8.05 2.34
N ALA A 88 5.39 7.31 2.23
CA ALA A 88 4.22 7.46 3.08
C ALA A 88 4.55 7.13 4.55
N GLY A 89 5.23 6.01 4.80
CA GLY A 89 5.64 5.61 6.16
C GLY A 89 6.59 6.61 6.81
N SER A 90 7.53 7.17 6.05
CA SER A 90 8.42 8.23 6.53
C SER A 90 7.66 9.49 6.90
N TRP A 91 6.73 9.94 6.05
CA TRP A 91 5.90 11.11 6.33
C TRP A 91 5.05 10.91 7.59
N ILE A 92 4.40 9.74 7.72
CA ILE A 92 3.58 9.38 8.89
C ILE A 92 4.41 9.45 10.17
N GLY A 93 5.57 8.77 10.20
CA GLY A 93 6.41 8.74 11.39
C GLY A 93 7.00 10.09 11.79
N SER A 94 7.17 11.01 10.83
CA SER A 94 7.76 12.33 11.08
C SER A 94 6.74 13.44 11.36
N HIS A 95 5.51 13.36 10.85
CA HIS A 95 4.55 14.47 10.91
C HIS A 95 3.25 14.13 11.62
N LEU A 96 2.78 12.88 11.57
CA LEU A 96 1.47 12.53 12.11
C LEU A 96 1.38 12.72 13.64
N PRO A 97 2.39 12.31 14.47
CA PRO A 97 2.32 12.50 15.93
C PRO A 97 2.16 13.96 16.34
N GLU A 98 2.93 14.86 15.73
CA GLU A 98 2.84 16.29 15.99
C GLU A 98 1.46 16.83 15.61
N ARG A 99 0.93 16.43 14.44
CA ARG A 99 -0.39 16.85 13.98
C ARG A 99 -1.50 16.37 14.92
N VAL A 100 -1.47 15.12 15.38
CA VAL A 100 -2.45 14.62 16.35
C VAL A 100 -2.42 15.43 17.64
N ASN A 101 -1.24 15.77 18.15
CA ASN A 101 -1.09 16.51 19.41
C ASN A 101 -1.51 17.99 19.32
N ASN A 102 -1.37 18.60 18.16
CA ASN A 102 -1.61 20.03 17.98
C ASN A 102 -3.01 20.37 17.42
N LYS A 103 -3.79 19.36 16.98
CA LYS A 103 -5.13 19.60 16.43
C LYS A 103 -6.17 19.67 17.56
N GLY A 104 -6.94 20.76 17.58
CA GLY A 104 -7.93 21.01 18.62
C GLY A 104 -9.21 20.17 18.50
N GLN A 105 -9.75 20.02 17.28
CA GLN A 105 -10.97 19.23 17.03
C GLN A 105 -10.83 18.43 15.74
N VAL A 106 -11.15 17.14 15.81
CA VAL A 106 -11.21 16.22 14.67
C VAL A 106 -12.52 15.44 14.71
N ASN A 107 -12.99 14.98 13.55
CA ASN A 107 -14.17 14.13 13.49
C ASN A 107 -13.79 12.70 13.94
N LEU A 108 -14.30 12.28 15.09
CA LEU A 108 -13.99 10.98 15.68
C LEU A 108 -14.28 9.81 14.72
N PHE A 109 -15.39 9.84 13.99
CA PHE A 109 -15.76 8.77 13.07
C PHE A 109 -14.75 8.66 11.91
N GLU A 110 -14.47 9.77 11.24
CA GLU A 110 -13.52 9.81 10.12
C GLU A 110 -12.09 9.45 10.58
N THR A 111 -11.66 9.99 11.71
CA THR A 111 -10.33 9.68 12.27
C THR A 111 -10.20 8.21 12.63
N THR A 112 -11.27 7.57 13.13
CA THR A 112 -11.27 6.15 13.47
C THR A 112 -11.12 5.28 12.22
N ILE A 113 -11.95 5.50 11.19
CA ILE A 113 -11.96 4.61 10.03
C ILE A 113 -10.75 4.84 9.10
N ARG A 114 -10.23 6.07 9.02
CA ARG A 114 -9.11 6.42 8.13
C ARG A 114 -7.76 6.29 8.83
N VAL A 115 -7.56 7.05 9.89
CA VAL A 115 -6.24 7.15 10.52
C VAL A 115 -5.95 5.89 11.33
N LEU A 116 -6.81 5.57 12.30
CA LEU A 116 -6.59 4.38 13.13
C LEU A 116 -6.71 3.10 12.29
N GLY A 117 -7.73 3.00 11.45
CA GLY A 117 -7.91 1.88 10.52
C GLY A 117 -6.70 1.66 9.60
N GLY A 118 -6.26 2.69 8.89
CA GLY A 118 -5.12 2.59 7.96
C GLY A 118 -3.80 2.25 8.65
N LEU A 119 -3.54 2.83 9.84
CA LEU A 119 -2.36 2.50 10.64
C LEU A 119 -2.37 1.04 11.11
N LEU A 120 -3.52 0.53 11.58
CA LEU A 120 -3.65 -0.87 11.98
C LEU A 120 -3.51 -1.84 10.80
N SER A 121 -4.09 -1.51 9.64
CA SER A 121 -3.90 -2.26 8.40
C SER A 121 -2.43 -2.34 8.01
N ALA A 122 -1.73 -1.20 8.00
CA ALA A 122 -0.31 -1.14 7.68
C ALA A 122 0.55 -1.92 8.69
N TYR A 123 0.23 -1.82 9.98
CA TYR A 123 0.89 -2.61 11.03
C TYR A 123 0.74 -4.11 10.79
N HIS A 124 -0.48 -4.58 10.54
CA HIS A 124 -0.75 -5.99 10.27
C HIS A 124 0.00 -6.48 9.01
N LEU A 125 -0.05 -5.71 7.92
CA LEU A 125 0.66 -6.03 6.67
C LEU A 125 2.19 -5.99 6.82
N SER A 126 2.73 -5.25 7.80
CA SER A 126 4.17 -5.19 8.07
C SER A 126 4.71 -6.41 8.82
N GLY A 127 3.83 -7.31 9.28
CA GLY A 127 4.18 -8.52 10.03
C GLY A 127 3.71 -8.51 11.49
N GLY A 128 3.04 -7.44 11.95
CA GLY A 128 2.51 -7.31 13.32
C GLY A 128 3.53 -7.66 14.42
N GLU A 129 3.06 -8.26 15.51
CA GLU A 129 3.92 -8.78 16.60
C GLU A 129 4.77 -10.01 16.18
N GLN A 130 4.45 -10.63 15.04
CA GLN A 130 5.05 -11.87 14.51
C GLN A 130 6.15 -11.58 13.47
N GLY A 131 6.82 -10.41 13.52
CA GLY A 131 7.86 -9.95 12.59
C GLY A 131 9.09 -10.86 12.38
N GLY A 132 9.04 -12.10 12.88
CA GLY A 132 9.97 -13.19 12.63
C GLY A 132 9.62 -14.08 11.42
N ASN A 133 8.43 -14.04 10.82
CA ASN A 133 8.11 -14.89 9.66
C ASN A 133 8.74 -14.32 8.35
N PRO A 134 9.74 -14.99 7.74
CA PRO A 134 10.49 -14.43 6.60
C PRO A 134 9.65 -14.19 5.34
N LEU A 135 8.47 -14.81 5.24
CA LEU A 135 7.58 -14.75 4.08
C LEU A 135 6.60 -13.56 4.12
N LEU A 136 6.44 -12.90 5.27
CA LEU A 136 5.54 -11.76 5.47
C LEU A 136 6.29 -10.44 5.73
N LYS A 137 7.61 -10.42 5.54
CA LYS A 137 8.41 -9.20 5.64
C LYS A 137 8.08 -8.26 4.48
N GLY A 138 7.04 -7.46 4.65
CA GLY A 138 6.95 -6.17 3.99
C GLY A 138 8.23 -5.34 4.27
N PRO A 139 8.49 -4.28 3.50
CA PRO A 139 9.63 -3.40 3.77
C PRO A 139 9.60 -3.02 5.26
N ARG A 140 10.75 -3.14 5.94
CA ARG A 140 10.89 -2.72 7.35
C ARG A 140 10.58 -1.24 7.42
N LEU A 141 9.34 -0.94 7.73
CA LEU A 141 8.87 0.41 7.90
C LEU A 141 9.56 0.96 9.16
N PRO A 142 10.09 2.19 9.13
CA PRO A 142 10.47 2.90 10.36
C PRO A 142 9.26 3.19 11.29
N LEU A 143 8.08 2.65 10.99
CA LEU A 143 6.83 2.80 11.73
C LEU A 143 6.81 2.12 13.10
N ILE A 144 7.74 1.21 13.41
CA ILE A 144 7.77 0.58 14.75
C ILE A 144 7.86 1.66 15.84
N ASN A 145 8.60 2.75 15.61
CA ASN A 145 8.68 3.84 16.58
C ASN A 145 7.45 4.77 16.58
N ALA A 146 6.67 4.81 15.49
CA ALA A 146 5.48 5.66 15.36
C ALA A 146 4.21 5.00 15.92
N LEU A 147 4.20 3.68 16.07
CA LEU A 147 3.08 2.89 16.60
C LEU A 147 3.26 2.48 18.07
N MET A 148 4.46 2.67 18.64
CA MET A 148 4.79 2.36 20.04
C MET A 148 4.53 3.54 20.98
N PHE A 149 3.41 4.27 20.80
CA PHE A 149 2.95 5.25 21.80
C PHE A 149 2.82 4.61 23.18
#